data_AF-A0A834X0T3-F1
#
_entry.id   AF-A0A834X0T3-F1
#
_cell.length_a   1.000
_cell.length_b   1.000
_cell.length_c   1.000
_cell.angle_alpha   90.00
_cell.angle_beta   90.00
_cell.angle_gamma   90.00
#
_symmetry.space_group_name_H-M   'P 1'
#
loop_
_entity.id
_entity.type
_entity.pdbx_description
1 polymer ?
#
loop_
_entity_poly.entity_id
_entity_poly.type
_entity_poly.pdbx_seq_one_letter_code
_entity_poly.pdbx_strand_id
1 'polypeptide(L)'
;MESKLKVGPSSSILNTYTPHFIASPFFESFKVSGPDFYASAHMTSSQLLLQNKTTSELFSETMKEYGRKMTELSKRIMEIVLMIMGEGFGEKFYESEFAKCHGYLRIINYSIPTMEEEEEEEEGEVEGLGMHTDMSCITIVYQDEVGGLQVRSKEGKWMDIKACEGRLVVNIGDLMQAWSNGKLRSSQHRVVLKKRRNHNDNSNNYVKKKKNRFSVAFFWCFEDEKVIYAPDEVVGEGGFRVYKPFLCSDYLKFRQSSERGRFEKVGYTAKDFAGI
;
A
#
# COMPACT_ATOMS: atom_id res chain seq x y z
N MET A 1 -21.62 6.81 5.94
CA MET A 1 -20.38 7.62 5.99
C MET A 1 -20.02 7.99 7.43
N GLU A 2 -20.99 8.48 8.22
CA GLU A 2 -20.80 8.86 9.63
C GLU A 2 -20.27 7.75 10.54
N SER A 3 -20.69 6.49 10.37
CA SER A 3 -20.19 5.39 11.20
C SER A 3 -18.69 5.17 11.04
N LYS A 4 -18.16 5.22 9.81
CA LYS A 4 -16.72 5.03 9.51
C LYS A 4 -15.83 6.10 10.14
N LEU A 5 -16.33 7.33 10.26
CA LEU A 5 -15.58 8.43 10.88
C LEU A 5 -15.30 8.21 12.38
N LYS A 6 -16.07 7.35 13.06
CA LYS A 6 -15.85 7.00 14.48
C LYS A 6 -14.51 6.28 14.73
N VAL A 7 -13.92 5.69 13.70
CA VAL A 7 -12.60 5.02 13.76
C VAL A 7 -11.58 5.70 12.83
N GLY A 8 -11.88 6.94 12.42
CA GLY A 8 -11.03 7.75 11.56
C GLY A 8 -10.14 8.74 12.32
N PRO A 9 -9.53 9.72 11.63
CA PRO A 9 -8.47 10.57 12.20
C PRO A 9 -8.88 11.40 13.42
N SER A 10 -10.17 11.69 13.58
CA SER A 10 -10.72 12.44 14.71
C SER A 10 -11.03 11.58 15.95
N SER A 11 -10.88 10.26 15.85
CA SER A 11 -11.15 9.35 16.95
C SER A 11 -9.97 9.29 17.91
N SER A 12 -10.25 9.46 19.20
CA SER A 12 -9.27 9.33 20.28
C SER A 12 -8.89 7.89 20.59
N ILE A 13 -9.61 6.91 20.04
CA ILE A 13 -9.49 5.49 20.38
C ILE A 13 -8.86 4.70 19.22
N LEU A 14 -9.24 5.00 17.98
CA LEU A 14 -8.82 4.24 16.79
C LEU A 14 -8.52 5.15 15.62
N ASN A 15 -7.40 4.94 14.93
CA ASN A 15 -7.07 5.64 13.70
C ASN A 15 -6.86 4.63 12.56
N THR A 16 -7.91 3.84 12.27
CA THR A 16 -7.86 2.76 11.28
C THR A 16 -8.55 3.12 9.97
N TYR A 17 -9.47 4.09 9.96
CA TYR A 17 -10.12 4.57 8.74
C TYR A 17 -9.44 5.83 8.19
N THR A 18 -9.14 5.83 6.89
CA THR A 18 -8.76 7.03 6.14
C THR A 18 -9.94 7.45 5.27
N PRO A 19 -10.60 8.59 5.55
CA PRO A 19 -11.67 9.11 4.70
C PRO A 19 -11.13 9.70 3.39
N HIS A 20 -12.05 10.06 2.50
CA HIS A 20 -11.75 10.94 1.37
C HIS A 20 -11.10 12.24 1.86
N PHE A 21 -10.12 12.72 1.10
CA PHE A 21 -9.43 13.99 1.38
C PHE A 21 -9.17 14.73 0.07
N ILE A 22 -8.94 16.05 0.16
CA ILE A 22 -8.90 16.96 -1.00
C ILE A 22 -7.96 16.46 -2.11
N ALA A 23 -6.78 15.97 -1.77
CA ALA A 23 -5.80 15.50 -2.76
C ALA A 23 -6.11 14.12 -3.38
N SER A 24 -7.08 13.37 -2.84
CA SER A 24 -7.55 12.07 -3.36
C SER A 24 -9.03 11.87 -2.98
N PRO A 25 -9.96 12.58 -3.64
CA PRO A 25 -11.37 12.65 -3.22
C PRO A 25 -12.14 11.34 -3.41
N PHE A 26 -11.60 10.41 -4.20
CA PHE A 26 -12.20 9.11 -4.48
C PHE A 26 -11.70 8.01 -3.54
N PHE A 27 -10.57 8.23 -2.89
CA PHE A 27 -9.86 7.24 -2.07
C PHE A 27 -10.43 7.16 -0.66
N GLU A 28 -10.65 5.95 -0.17
CA GLU A 28 -10.81 5.68 1.26
C GLU A 28 -10.17 4.33 1.60
N SER A 29 -9.77 4.14 2.87
CA SER A 29 -9.20 2.85 3.28
C SER A 29 -9.40 2.50 4.73
N PHE A 30 -9.30 1.21 5.05
CA PHE A 30 -9.15 0.67 6.39
C PHE A 30 -7.80 0.02 6.58
N LYS A 31 -7.14 0.32 7.69
CA LYS A 31 -5.90 -0.32 8.13
C LYS A 31 -6.19 -1.45 9.11
N VAL A 32 -5.57 -2.61 8.89
CA VAL A 32 -5.52 -3.72 9.85
C VAL A 32 -4.07 -4.08 10.09
N SER A 33 -3.61 -4.00 11.33
CA SER A 33 -2.20 -4.21 11.71
C SER A 33 -1.97 -5.63 12.21
N GLY A 34 -0.83 -6.21 11.86
CA GLY A 34 -0.28 -7.37 12.56
C GLY A 34 0.52 -6.95 13.81
N PRO A 35 1.07 -7.92 14.56
CA PRO A 35 0.98 -9.36 14.30
C PRO A 35 -0.39 -9.97 14.61
N ASP A 36 -1.20 -9.30 15.45
CA ASP A 36 -2.57 -9.75 15.78
C ASP A 36 -3.62 -9.08 14.87
N PHE A 37 -3.73 -9.61 13.66
CA PHE A 37 -4.70 -9.13 12.66
C PHE A 37 -6.15 -9.30 13.12
N TYR A 38 -6.45 -10.32 13.95
CA TYR A 38 -7.79 -10.53 14.48
C TYR A 38 -8.15 -9.38 15.40
N ALA A 39 -7.32 -9.11 16.43
CA ALA A 39 -7.60 -8.06 17.40
C ALA A 39 -7.71 -6.69 16.70
N SER A 40 -6.79 -6.38 15.77
CA SER A 40 -6.83 -5.13 15.02
C SER A 40 -8.11 -4.97 14.18
N ALA A 41 -8.53 -6.04 13.49
CA ALA A 41 -9.77 -6.05 12.71
C ALA A 41 -10.99 -5.94 13.63
N HIS A 42 -11.02 -6.70 14.72
CA HIS A 42 -12.12 -6.77 15.67
C HIS A 42 -12.37 -5.44 16.38
N MET A 43 -11.31 -4.73 16.79
CA MET A 43 -11.43 -3.38 17.36
C MET A 43 -12.13 -2.42 16.40
N THR A 44 -11.82 -2.51 15.10
CA THR A 44 -12.45 -1.67 14.07
C THR A 44 -13.87 -2.12 13.78
N SER A 45 -14.09 -3.42 13.52
CA SER A 45 -15.37 -3.95 13.09
C SER A 45 -16.42 -3.93 14.19
N SER A 46 -16.04 -4.15 15.45
CA SER A 46 -16.97 -4.07 16.59
C SER A 46 -17.57 -2.67 16.75
N GLN A 47 -16.80 -1.62 16.47
CA GLN A 47 -17.25 -0.22 16.51
C GLN A 47 -18.12 0.18 15.31
N LEU A 48 -17.93 -0.45 14.14
CA LEU A 48 -18.63 -0.11 12.90
C LEU A 48 -19.87 -0.96 12.64
N LEU A 49 -19.80 -2.23 13.00
CA LEU A 49 -20.81 -3.25 12.73
C LEU A 49 -21.60 -3.59 13.99
N LEU A 50 -21.79 -2.61 14.89
CA LEU A 50 -22.40 -2.71 16.23
C LEU A 50 -23.72 -3.50 16.30
N GLN A 51 -24.41 -3.70 15.17
CA GLN A 51 -25.68 -4.41 15.07
C GLN A 51 -25.57 -5.86 14.53
N ASN A 52 -24.39 -6.32 14.10
CA ASN A 52 -24.19 -7.66 13.58
C ASN A 52 -22.88 -8.28 14.08
N LYS A 53 -22.91 -8.82 15.31
CA LYS A 53 -21.78 -9.51 15.94
C LYS A 53 -21.21 -10.60 15.04
N THR A 54 -22.06 -11.37 14.36
CA THR A 54 -21.66 -12.43 13.44
C THR A 54 -20.83 -11.88 12.26
N THR A 55 -21.22 -10.75 11.67
CA THR A 55 -20.44 -10.13 10.59
C THR A 55 -19.10 -9.58 11.10
N SER A 56 -19.07 -8.99 12.29
CA SER A 56 -17.81 -8.53 12.90
C SER A 56 -16.84 -9.69 13.14
N GLU A 57 -17.35 -10.80 13.64
CA GLU A 57 -16.57 -12.01 13.90
C GLU A 57 -16.01 -12.58 12.59
N LEU A 58 -16.87 -12.77 11.59
CA LEU A 58 -16.48 -13.27 10.29
C LEU A 58 -15.42 -12.39 9.62
N PHE A 59 -15.58 -11.06 9.70
CA PHE A 59 -14.59 -10.12 9.17
C PHE A 59 -13.24 -10.28 9.88
N SER A 60 -13.26 -10.38 11.21
CA SER A 60 -12.04 -10.50 12.04
C SER A 60 -11.29 -11.79 11.75
N GLU A 61 -11.99 -12.93 11.67
CA GLU A 61 -11.40 -14.22 11.30
C GLU A 61 -10.88 -14.22 9.86
N THR A 62 -11.59 -13.59 8.93
CA THR A 62 -11.13 -13.44 7.54
C THR A 62 -9.82 -12.63 7.48
N MET A 63 -9.72 -11.53 8.23
CA MET A 63 -8.51 -10.71 8.29
C MET A 63 -7.34 -11.44 8.95
N LYS A 64 -7.61 -12.24 9.97
CA LYS A 64 -6.63 -13.13 10.60
C LYS A 64 -6.06 -14.14 9.59
N GLU A 65 -6.93 -14.84 8.86
CA GLU A 65 -6.49 -15.82 7.87
C GLU A 65 -5.72 -15.15 6.72
N TYR A 66 -6.25 -14.04 6.18
CA TYR A 66 -5.63 -13.31 5.08
C TYR A 66 -4.26 -12.75 5.49
N GLY A 67 -4.18 -12.12 6.66
CA GLY A 67 -2.94 -11.58 7.23
C GLY A 67 -1.89 -12.66 7.47
N ARG A 68 -2.28 -13.84 7.97
CA ARG A 68 -1.38 -15.00 8.11
C ARG A 68 -0.84 -15.46 6.75
N LYS A 69 -1.71 -15.67 5.76
CA LYS A 69 -1.28 -16.11 4.42
C LYS A 69 -0.36 -15.10 3.74
N MET A 70 -0.64 -13.80 3.88
CA MET A 70 0.21 -12.74 3.33
C MET A 70 1.54 -12.61 4.08
N THR A 71 1.56 -12.88 5.38
CA THR A 71 2.80 -12.98 6.17
C THR A 71 3.67 -14.12 5.63
N GLU A 72 3.14 -15.33 5.51
CA GLU A 72 3.86 -16.49 4.95
C GLU A 72 4.35 -16.25 3.52
N LEU A 73 3.52 -15.64 2.67
CA LEU A 73 3.91 -15.27 1.31
C LEU A 73 5.04 -14.23 1.29
N SER A 74 4.96 -13.22 2.17
CA SER A 74 6.00 -12.17 2.26
C SER A 74 7.35 -12.74 2.67
N LYS A 75 7.36 -13.67 3.64
CA LYS A 75 8.58 -14.38 4.06
C LYS A 75 9.26 -15.10 2.88
N ARG A 76 8.49 -15.88 2.14
CA ARG A 76 8.97 -16.60 0.95
C ARG A 76 9.48 -15.66 -0.16
N ILE A 77 8.75 -14.57 -0.41
CA ILE A 77 9.19 -13.56 -1.39
C ILE A 77 10.51 -12.92 -0.95
N MET A 78 10.65 -12.58 0.34
CA MET A 78 11.87 -11.99 0.86
C MET A 78 13.07 -12.92 0.75
N GLU A 79 12.92 -14.22 1.06
CA GLU A 79 13.97 -15.22 0.84
C GLU A 79 14.40 -15.27 -0.63
N ILE A 80 13.45 -15.32 -1.57
CA ILE A 80 13.74 -15.31 -3.01
C ILE A 80 14.46 -14.02 -3.43
N VAL A 81 14.01 -12.86 -2.95
CA VAL A 81 14.66 -11.57 -3.25
C VAL A 81 16.09 -11.57 -2.75
N LEU A 82 16.35 -12.07 -1.55
CA LEU A 82 17.71 -12.17 -1.00
C LEU A 82 18.57 -13.13 -1.82
N MET A 83 18.06 -14.30 -2.21
CA MET A 83 18.78 -15.24 -3.08
C MET A 83 19.17 -14.63 -4.43
N ILE A 84 18.32 -13.77 -5.01
CA ILE A 84 18.62 -13.04 -6.25
C ILE A 84 19.73 -11.99 -6.03
N MET A 85 19.82 -11.43 -4.83
CA MET A 85 20.81 -10.39 -4.51
C MET A 85 22.24 -10.93 -4.33
N GLY A 86 22.41 -12.21 -3.99
CA GLY A 86 23.72 -12.81 -3.83
C GLY A 86 23.67 -14.26 -3.32
N GLU A 87 24.73 -15.01 -3.63
CA GLU A 87 24.90 -16.37 -3.11
C GLU A 87 24.98 -16.35 -1.58
N GLY A 88 24.23 -17.24 -0.93
CA GLY A 88 24.16 -17.33 0.54
C GLY A 88 23.38 -16.21 1.24
N PHE A 89 22.89 -15.18 0.53
CA PHE A 89 22.21 -14.03 1.16
C PHE A 89 20.88 -14.42 1.81
N GLY A 90 20.14 -15.37 1.22
CA GLY A 90 18.89 -15.87 1.78
C GLY A 90 19.07 -16.44 3.18
N GLU A 91 20.01 -17.38 3.34
CA GLU A 91 20.33 -18.00 4.63
C GLU A 91 20.93 -17.00 5.62
N LYS A 92 21.85 -16.15 5.14
CA LYS A 92 22.59 -15.23 6.00
C LYS A 92 21.75 -14.10 6.54
N PHE A 93 20.97 -13.43 5.69
CA PHE A 93 20.32 -12.17 6.05
C PHE A 93 18.87 -12.33 6.45
N TYR A 94 18.15 -13.38 6.04
CA TYR A 94 16.74 -13.48 6.36
C TYR A 94 16.51 -13.51 7.88
N GLU A 95 17.18 -14.45 8.57
CA GLU A 95 17.03 -14.58 10.03
C GLU A 95 17.60 -13.38 10.79
N SER A 96 18.75 -12.85 10.37
CA SER A 96 19.42 -11.77 11.09
C SER A 96 18.79 -10.39 10.87
N GLU A 97 18.22 -10.13 9.69
CA GLU A 97 17.73 -8.79 9.30
C GLU A 97 16.21 -8.72 9.18
N PHE A 98 15.53 -9.80 8.79
CA PHE A 98 14.11 -9.79 8.40
C PHE A 98 13.19 -10.67 9.26
N ALA A 99 13.71 -11.49 10.18
CA ALA A 99 12.90 -12.42 11.00
C ALA A 99 11.80 -11.72 11.82
N LYS A 100 12.07 -10.50 12.27
CA LYS A 100 11.16 -9.70 13.09
C LYS A 100 10.29 -8.73 12.28
N CYS A 101 10.38 -8.77 10.95
CA CYS A 101 9.47 -8.01 10.11
C CYS A 101 8.01 -8.39 10.41
N HIS A 102 7.13 -7.42 10.26
CA HIS A 102 5.70 -7.60 10.46
C HIS A 102 4.89 -6.95 9.35
N GLY A 103 3.63 -7.35 9.25
CA GLY A 103 2.72 -6.93 8.20
C GLY A 103 1.64 -5.96 8.69
N TYR A 104 1.14 -5.12 7.80
CA TYR A 104 -0.19 -4.52 7.94
C TYR A 104 -0.89 -4.46 6.58
N LEU A 105 -2.22 -4.40 6.62
CA LEU A 105 -3.09 -4.34 5.46
C LEU A 105 -3.68 -2.94 5.31
N ARG A 106 -3.90 -2.52 4.06
CA ARG A 106 -4.89 -1.51 3.72
C ARG A 106 -5.94 -2.12 2.80
N ILE A 107 -7.19 -2.08 3.23
CA ILE A 107 -8.36 -2.38 2.42
C ILE A 107 -8.80 -1.06 1.81
N ILE A 108 -8.74 -0.94 0.48
CA ILE A 108 -8.86 0.33 -0.22
C ILE A 108 -10.05 0.28 -1.16
N ASN A 109 -10.89 1.31 -1.08
CA ASN A 109 -12.01 1.52 -1.98
C ASN A 109 -11.84 2.86 -2.70
N TYR A 110 -12.09 2.84 -4.01
CA TYR A 110 -12.15 4.04 -4.83
C TYR A 110 -13.54 4.20 -5.42
N SER A 111 -14.21 5.29 -5.06
CA SER A 111 -15.47 5.69 -5.70
C SER A 111 -15.17 6.13 -7.14
N ILE A 112 -15.97 5.69 -8.10
CA ILE A 112 -15.75 6.09 -9.51
C ILE A 112 -16.32 7.50 -9.74
N PRO A 113 -15.53 8.43 -10.33
CA PRO A 113 -16.03 9.75 -10.70
C PRO A 113 -17.24 9.65 -11.64
N THR A 114 -18.21 10.53 -11.43
CA THR A 114 -19.35 10.70 -12.33
C THR A 114 -19.03 11.82 -13.31
N MET A 115 -19.27 11.61 -14.60
CA MET A 115 -19.27 12.71 -15.57
C MET A 115 -20.63 13.39 -15.54
N GLU A 116 -20.62 14.72 -15.51
CA GLU A 116 -21.82 15.53 -15.75
C GLU A 116 -22.24 15.39 -17.23
N GLU A 117 -23.53 15.58 -17.52
CA GLU A 117 -24.11 15.33 -18.86
C GLU A 117 -23.51 16.23 -19.95
N GLU A 118 -22.95 17.39 -19.56
CA GLU A 118 -22.35 18.40 -20.42
C GLU A 118 -20.83 18.22 -20.62
N GLU A 119 -20.20 17.27 -19.91
CA GLU A 119 -18.79 16.94 -20.20
C GLU A 119 -18.73 16.21 -21.55
N GLU A 120 -18.05 16.83 -22.53
CA GLU A 120 -17.67 16.18 -23.78
C GLU A 120 -16.92 14.88 -23.46
N GLU A 121 -16.96 13.95 -24.41
CA GLU A 121 -16.45 12.58 -24.31
C GLU A 121 -14.92 12.55 -24.27
N GLU A 122 -14.28 13.33 -23.40
CA GLU A 122 -12.90 13.08 -23.06
C GLU A 122 -12.87 11.81 -22.21
N GLU A 123 -12.18 10.80 -22.74
CA GLU A 123 -11.67 9.61 -22.05
C GLU A 123 -10.74 10.02 -20.90
N GLY A 124 -11.22 10.83 -19.97
CA GLY A 124 -10.43 11.44 -18.91
C GLY A 124 -10.13 10.41 -17.83
N GLU A 125 -8.86 10.11 -17.64
CA GLU A 125 -8.37 9.52 -16.40
C GLU A 125 -8.32 10.60 -15.33
N VAL A 126 -8.96 10.36 -14.19
CA VAL A 126 -8.75 11.17 -12.99
C VAL A 126 -7.81 10.44 -12.04
N GLU A 127 -7.09 11.21 -11.24
CA GLU A 127 -6.23 10.63 -10.23
C GLU A 127 -7.07 10.07 -9.07
N GLY A 128 -6.99 8.77 -8.84
CA GLY A 128 -7.57 8.11 -7.67
C GLY A 128 -6.65 8.24 -6.46
N LEU A 129 -5.37 7.93 -6.64
CA LEU A 129 -4.30 8.14 -5.67
C LEU A 129 -3.02 8.56 -6.41
N GLY A 130 -2.41 9.64 -5.98
CA GLY A 130 -1.25 10.22 -6.65
C GLY A 130 -0.01 9.36 -6.64
N MET A 131 0.99 9.78 -7.43
CA MET A 131 2.29 9.13 -7.46
C MET A 131 2.91 9.08 -6.06
N HIS A 132 3.36 7.89 -5.66
CA HIS A 132 4.10 7.69 -4.42
C HIS A 132 4.96 6.41 -4.50
N THR A 133 5.76 6.20 -3.46
CA THR A 133 6.44 4.95 -3.13
C THR A 133 5.92 4.42 -1.79
N ASP A 134 6.06 3.12 -1.57
CA ASP A 134 5.68 2.49 -0.31
C ASP A 134 6.83 2.56 0.69
N MET A 135 6.52 2.85 1.95
CA MET A 135 7.50 2.86 3.04
C MET A 135 7.91 1.45 3.50
N SER A 136 7.40 0.39 2.88
CA SER A 136 7.63 -1.00 3.28
C SER A 136 8.96 -1.54 2.77
N CYS A 137 9.28 -2.79 3.12
CA CYS A 137 10.29 -3.58 2.41
C CYS A 137 9.71 -4.05 1.07
N ILE A 138 8.56 -4.71 1.14
CA ILE A 138 7.75 -5.09 -0.02
C ILE A 138 6.27 -4.81 0.23
N THR A 139 5.51 -4.63 -0.85
CA THR A 139 4.05 -4.54 -0.81
C THR A 139 3.45 -5.56 -1.76
N ILE A 140 2.48 -6.33 -1.28
CA ILE A 140 1.73 -7.31 -2.08
C ILE A 140 0.33 -6.74 -2.30
N VAL A 141 -0.07 -6.58 -3.55
CA VAL A 141 -1.34 -5.94 -3.93
C VAL A 141 -2.23 -6.92 -4.66
N TYR A 142 -3.44 -7.10 -4.11
CA TYR A 142 -4.60 -7.59 -4.84
C TYR A 142 -5.40 -6.41 -5.38
N GLN A 143 -5.88 -6.50 -6.62
CA GLN A 143 -6.79 -5.53 -7.22
C GLN A 143 -7.89 -6.25 -7.99
N ASP A 144 -9.09 -5.66 -8.00
CA ASP A 144 -10.20 -6.16 -8.80
C ASP A 144 -10.04 -5.86 -10.30
N GLU A 145 -10.98 -6.31 -11.10
CA GLU A 145 -10.96 -6.19 -12.56
C GLU A 145 -11.20 -4.75 -13.07
N VAL A 146 -11.52 -3.79 -12.19
CA VAL A 146 -11.65 -2.38 -12.58
C VAL A 146 -10.27 -1.81 -12.96
N GLY A 147 -9.19 -2.31 -12.35
CA GLY A 147 -7.81 -1.94 -12.69
C GLY A 147 -7.47 -0.49 -12.31
N GLY A 148 -6.53 0.12 -13.03
CA GLY A 148 -6.11 1.52 -12.82
C GLY A 148 -4.83 1.69 -12.01
N LEU A 149 -4.21 0.61 -11.53
CA LEU A 149 -2.86 0.67 -10.95
C LEU A 149 -1.84 0.92 -12.08
N GLN A 150 -1.01 1.93 -11.92
CA GLN A 150 0.09 2.25 -12.84
C GLN A 150 1.42 2.29 -12.09
N VAL A 151 2.47 1.77 -12.71
CA VAL A 151 3.86 1.83 -12.22
C VAL A 151 4.71 2.68 -13.16
N ARG A 152 5.70 3.38 -12.63
CA ARG A 152 6.62 4.19 -13.41
C ARG A 152 7.86 3.38 -13.83
N SER A 153 8.14 3.32 -15.13
CA SER A 153 9.30 2.63 -15.69
C SER A 153 10.63 3.33 -15.34
N LYS A 154 11.77 2.77 -15.76
CA LYS A 154 13.08 3.43 -15.59
C LYS A 154 13.22 4.66 -16.48
N GLU A 155 12.55 4.65 -17.61
CA GLU A 155 12.47 5.74 -18.60
C GLU A 155 11.45 6.82 -18.20
N GLY A 156 10.86 6.71 -17.00
CA GLY A 156 9.93 7.70 -16.46
C GLY A 156 8.50 7.60 -17.01
N LYS A 157 8.18 6.57 -17.81
CA LYS A 157 6.86 6.36 -18.41
C LYS A 157 5.91 5.63 -17.45
N TRP A 158 4.63 5.95 -17.50
CA TRP A 158 3.59 5.22 -16.77
C TRP A 158 3.20 3.95 -17.53
N MET A 159 3.11 2.83 -16.83
CA MET A 159 2.72 1.53 -17.37
C MET A 159 1.55 0.99 -16.58
N ASP A 160 0.47 0.61 -17.27
CA ASP A 160 -0.68 -0.04 -16.65
C ASP A 160 -0.35 -1.45 -16.17
N ILE A 161 -0.74 -1.74 -14.93
CA ILE A 161 -0.74 -3.10 -14.42
C ILE A 161 -2.11 -3.69 -14.66
N LYS A 162 -2.19 -4.54 -15.69
CA LYS A 162 -3.43 -5.24 -16.05
C LYS A 162 -3.94 -6.06 -14.87
N ALA A 163 -5.18 -5.80 -14.46
CA ALA A 163 -5.87 -6.63 -13.50
C ALA A 163 -6.09 -8.03 -14.11
N CYS A 164 -5.65 -9.05 -13.40
CA CYS A 164 -5.78 -10.44 -13.81
C CYS A 164 -6.20 -11.27 -12.60
N GLU A 165 -7.23 -12.09 -12.79
CA GLU A 165 -7.66 -13.05 -11.79
C GLU A 165 -6.50 -13.98 -11.40
N GLY A 166 -6.40 -14.28 -10.10
CA GLY A 166 -5.35 -15.14 -9.56
C GLY A 166 -3.94 -14.55 -9.53
N ARG A 167 -3.77 -13.25 -9.85
CA ARG A 167 -2.46 -12.58 -9.78
C ARG A 167 -2.38 -11.58 -8.65
N LEU A 168 -1.18 -11.51 -8.05
CA LEU A 168 -0.80 -10.49 -7.09
C LEU A 168 0.33 -9.66 -7.69
N VAL A 169 0.36 -8.37 -7.37
CA VAL A 169 1.45 -7.47 -7.73
C VAL A 169 2.39 -7.35 -6.54
N VAL A 170 3.70 -7.39 -6.77
CA VAL A 170 4.70 -7.21 -5.72
C VAL A 170 5.54 -5.97 -6.05
N ASN A 171 5.51 -5.00 -5.16
CA ASN A 171 6.34 -3.80 -5.23
C ASN A 171 7.51 -3.91 -4.24
N ILE A 172 8.67 -3.40 -4.63
CA ILE A 172 9.75 -3.06 -3.70
C ILE A 172 9.42 -1.69 -3.09
N GLY A 173 9.62 -1.56 -1.78
CA GLY A 173 9.44 -0.31 -1.05
C GLY A 173 10.76 0.36 -0.65
N ASP A 174 10.63 1.51 0.01
CA ASP A 174 11.71 2.41 0.35
C ASP A 174 12.71 1.81 1.35
N LEU A 175 12.22 1.02 2.32
CA LEU A 175 13.09 0.37 3.31
C LEU A 175 13.98 -0.69 2.65
N MET A 176 13.45 -1.46 1.70
CA MET A 176 14.25 -2.45 0.97
C MET A 176 15.20 -1.78 -0.02
N GLN A 177 14.81 -0.65 -0.62
CA GLN A 177 15.74 0.14 -1.44
C GLN A 177 16.93 0.63 -0.61
N ALA A 178 16.69 1.15 0.60
CA ALA A 178 17.76 1.60 1.48
C ALA A 178 18.66 0.45 1.95
N TRP A 179 18.07 -0.66 2.43
CA TRP A 179 18.80 -1.84 2.88
C TRP A 179 19.63 -2.47 1.75
N SER A 180 19.08 -2.52 0.53
CA SER A 180 19.79 -3.06 -0.65
C SER A 180 20.84 -2.10 -1.25
N ASN A 181 21.15 -1.00 -0.57
CA ASN A 181 22.04 0.05 -1.06
C ASN A 181 21.64 0.61 -2.44
N GLY A 182 20.33 0.64 -2.73
CA GLY A 182 19.79 1.13 -4.01
C GLY A 182 19.82 0.11 -5.15
N LYS A 183 20.27 -1.13 -4.92
CA LYS A 183 20.24 -2.22 -5.92
C LYS A 183 18.81 -2.58 -6.32
N LEU A 184 17.88 -2.54 -5.37
CA LEU A 184 16.45 -2.70 -5.62
C LEU A 184 15.78 -1.33 -5.59
N ARG A 185 15.05 -0.99 -6.64
CA ARG A 185 14.40 0.32 -6.77
C ARG A 185 13.00 0.27 -6.17
N SER A 186 12.70 1.21 -5.28
CA SER A 186 11.36 1.45 -4.77
C SER A 186 10.42 1.85 -5.91
N SER A 187 9.31 1.13 -6.06
CA SER A 187 8.39 1.28 -7.18
C SER A 187 7.56 2.55 -7.04
N GLN A 188 7.82 3.56 -7.87
CA GLN A 188 6.91 4.69 -8.04
C GLN A 188 5.63 4.20 -8.71
N HIS A 189 4.49 4.42 -8.08
CA HIS A 189 3.20 3.96 -8.57
C HIS A 189 2.08 4.95 -8.23
N ARG A 190 0.97 4.85 -8.96
CA ARG A 190 -0.24 5.67 -8.78
C ARG A 190 -1.49 4.85 -9.10
N VAL A 191 -2.65 5.38 -8.74
CA VAL A 191 -3.95 4.85 -9.18
C VAL A 191 -4.68 5.90 -9.99
N VAL A 192 -5.08 5.55 -11.21
CA VAL A 192 -5.96 6.33 -12.08
C VAL A 192 -7.33 5.67 -12.15
N LEU A 193 -8.38 6.49 -12.25
CA LEU A 193 -9.76 6.05 -12.38
C LEU A 193 -10.31 6.53 -13.71
N LYS A 194 -10.92 5.63 -14.46
CA LYS A 194 -11.60 5.97 -15.71
C LYS A 194 -12.97 6.56 -15.40
N LYS A 195 -13.25 7.74 -15.94
CA LYS A 195 -14.58 8.33 -15.86
C LYS A 195 -15.60 7.47 -16.64
N ARG A 196 -16.85 7.42 -16.17
CA ARG A 196 -17.95 6.71 -16.85
C ARG A 196 -19.19 7.60 -16.92
N ARG A 197 -19.78 7.72 -18.12
CA ARG A 197 -21.07 8.38 -18.34
C ARG A 197 -22.19 7.70 -17.56
N ASN A 198 -23.11 8.51 -17.04
CA ASN A 198 -24.41 8.02 -16.60
C ASN A 198 -25.26 7.78 -17.86
N HIS A 199 -25.28 6.56 -18.40
CA HIS A 199 -26.33 6.22 -19.35
C HIS A 199 -27.64 6.07 -18.58
N ASN A 200 -28.52 7.07 -18.67
CA ASN A 200 -29.97 6.86 -18.53
C ASN A 200 -30.42 6.11 -19.80
N ASP A 201 -30.13 4.82 -19.84
CA ASP A 201 -30.65 3.96 -20.89
C ASP A 201 -32.14 3.71 -20.58
N ASN A 202 -33.01 4.43 -21.29
CA ASN A 202 -34.46 4.19 -21.29
C ASN A 202 -34.83 2.88 -22.02
N SER A 203 -33.85 2.08 -22.45
CA SER A 203 -34.08 0.69 -22.84
C SER A 203 -34.11 -0.21 -21.61
N ASN A 204 -35.05 -1.15 -21.61
CA ASN A 204 -35.40 -2.01 -20.49
C ASN A 204 -34.34 -3.11 -20.22
N ASN A 205 -33.06 -2.74 -20.11
CA ASN A 205 -31.93 -3.65 -19.88
C ASN A 205 -30.93 -3.05 -18.89
N TYR A 206 -30.95 -3.53 -17.65
CA TYR A 206 -29.88 -3.47 -16.65
C TYR A 206 -28.99 -2.20 -16.65
N VAL A 207 -29.36 -1.22 -15.82
CA VAL A 207 -28.42 -0.17 -15.38
C VAL A 207 -27.17 -0.85 -14.82
N LYS A 208 -26.06 -0.82 -15.56
CA LYS A 208 -24.77 -1.38 -15.11
C LYS A 208 -24.26 -0.50 -13.97
N LYS A 209 -24.64 -0.85 -12.74
CA LYS A 209 -24.27 -0.14 -11.50
C LYS A 209 -22.78 0.20 -11.53
N LYS A 210 -22.44 1.47 -11.30
CA LYS A 210 -21.05 1.91 -11.14
C LYS A 210 -20.39 1.06 -10.06
N LYS A 211 -19.43 0.23 -10.45
CA LYS A 211 -18.65 -0.61 -9.54
C LYS A 211 -17.44 0.19 -9.10
N ASN A 212 -17.31 0.43 -7.80
CA ASN A 212 -16.10 0.99 -7.21
C ASN A 212 -14.90 0.09 -7.52
N ARG A 213 -13.71 0.68 -7.60
CA ARG A 213 -12.47 -0.12 -7.63
C ARG A 213 -12.11 -0.53 -6.21
N PHE A 214 -11.91 -1.82 -6.00
CA PHE A 214 -11.48 -2.39 -4.74
C PHE A 214 -10.07 -2.99 -4.85
N SER A 215 -9.25 -2.78 -3.83
CA SER A 215 -7.93 -3.41 -3.73
C SER A 215 -7.53 -3.64 -2.28
N VAL A 216 -6.65 -4.60 -2.06
CA VAL A 216 -6.03 -4.87 -0.76
C VAL A 216 -4.52 -4.82 -0.94
N ALA A 217 -3.85 -3.98 -0.16
CA ALA A 217 -2.39 -3.89 -0.13
C ALA A 217 -1.87 -4.40 1.22
N PHE A 218 -0.97 -5.39 1.19
CA PHE A 218 -0.26 -5.89 2.36
C PHE A 218 1.17 -5.37 2.34
N PHE A 219 1.56 -4.66 3.40
CA PHE A 219 2.87 -4.02 3.54
C PHE A 219 3.70 -4.84 4.52
N TRP A 220 4.84 -5.35 4.07
CA TRP A 220 5.80 -6.07 4.91
C TRP A 220 6.93 -5.12 5.31
N CYS A 221 7.09 -4.84 6.60
CA CYS A 221 7.97 -3.80 7.12
C CYS A 221 8.91 -4.33 8.20
N PHE A 222 10.03 -3.64 8.39
CA PHE A 222 10.84 -3.79 9.60
C PHE A 222 10.08 -3.26 10.83
N GLU A 223 10.45 -3.78 11.99
CA GLU A 223 10.10 -3.25 13.31
C GLU A 223 10.59 -1.80 13.51
N ASP A 224 9.89 -1.04 14.34
CA ASP A 224 10.11 0.39 14.54
C ASP A 224 11.52 0.73 15.04
N GLU A 225 12.11 -0.17 15.83
CA GLU A 225 13.44 -0.06 16.43
C GLU A 225 14.58 -0.50 15.49
N LYS A 226 14.26 -1.06 14.31
CA LYS A 226 15.30 -1.52 13.38
C LYS A 226 16.10 -0.33 12.85
N VAL A 227 17.42 -0.40 13.01
CA VAL A 227 18.34 0.46 12.25
C VAL A 227 18.49 -0.11 10.84
N ILE A 228 18.13 0.70 9.86
CA ILE A 228 18.24 0.42 8.43
C ILE A 228 19.63 0.82 7.97
N TYR A 229 20.40 -0.15 7.49
CA TYR A 229 21.72 0.04 6.91
C TYR A 229 21.96 -1.05 5.87
N ALA A 230 22.80 -0.77 4.88
CA ALA A 230 23.26 -1.79 3.94
C ALA A 230 24.47 -2.55 4.54
N PRO A 231 24.44 -3.89 4.63
CA PRO A 231 25.60 -4.71 4.99
C PRO A 231 26.77 -4.59 3.99
N ASP A 232 28.00 -4.86 4.42
CA ASP A 232 29.20 -4.73 3.55
C ASP A 232 29.12 -5.61 2.31
N GLU A 233 28.59 -6.81 2.46
CA GLU A 233 28.38 -7.76 1.37
C GLU A 233 27.34 -7.25 0.37
N VAL A 234 26.33 -6.52 0.86
CA VAL A 234 25.33 -5.86 0.01
C VAL A 234 25.93 -4.65 -0.68
N VAL A 235 26.84 -3.92 -0.05
CA VAL A 235 27.55 -2.80 -0.68
C VAL A 235 28.52 -3.28 -1.76
N GLY A 236 29.22 -4.38 -1.49
CA GLY A 236 30.25 -4.94 -2.35
C GLY A 236 31.63 -4.31 -2.13
N GLU A 237 32.68 -5.04 -2.52
CA GLU A 237 34.06 -4.61 -2.39
C GLU A 237 34.32 -3.30 -3.16
N GLY A 238 34.96 -2.33 -2.49
CA GLY A 238 35.22 -1.00 -3.05
C GLY A 238 33.98 -0.10 -3.21
N GLY A 239 32.79 -0.56 -2.81
CA GLY A 239 31.57 0.22 -2.85
C GLY A 239 31.42 1.18 -1.67
N PHE A 240 30.60 2.21 -1.85
CA PHE A 240 30.21 3.14 -0.78
C PHE A 240 28.75 2.93 -0.40
N ARG A 241 28.44 3.13 0.89
CA ARG A 241 27.06 3.19 1.36
C ARG A 241 26.41 4.46 0.84
N VAL A 242 25.39 4.27 0.01
CA VAL A 242 24.58 5.37 -0.51
C VAL A 242 23.77 5.96 0.63
N TYR A 243 23.14 5.11 1.45
CA TYR A 243 22.28 5.52 2.55
C TYR A 243 23.04 5.57 3.88
N LYS A 244 22.95 6.70 4.59
CA LYS A 244 23.36 6.77 6.00
C LYS A 244 22.43 5.88 6.84
N PRO A 245 22.93 5.19 7.88
CA PRO A 245 22.07 4.41 8.76
C PRO A 245 20.99 5.26 9.42
N PHE A 246 19.77 4.74 9.53
CA PHE A 246 18.66 5.45 10.17
C PHE A 246 17.66 4.50 10.86
N LEU A 247 16.91 5.02 11.82
CA LEU A 247 15.87 4.25 12.52
C LEU A 247 14.61 4.14 11.66
N CYS A 248 14.02 2.94 11.56
CA CYS A 248 12.80 2.68 10.81
C CYS A 248 11.67 3.65 11.22
N SER A 249 11.41 3.77 12.52
CA SER A 249 10.36 4.64 13.03
C SER A 249 10.58 6.13 12.73
N ASP A 250 11.83 6.61 12.67
CA ASP A 250 12.11 8.01 12.33
C ASP A 250 11.80 8.29 10.86
N TYR A 251 12.12 7.35 9.96
CA TYR A 251 11.73 7.44 8.55
C TYR A 251 10.20 7.41 8.37
N LEU A 252 9.51 6.52 9.09
CA LEU A 252 8.05 6.44 9.06
C LEU A 252 7.40 7.74 9.57
N LYS A 253 7.94 8.32 10.66
CA LYS A 253 7.47 9.61 11.19
C LYS A 253 7.70 10.73 10.17
N PHE A 254 8.89 10.84 9.57
CA PHE A 254 9.20 11.85 8.54
C PHE A 254 8.19 11.83 7.37
N ARG A 255 7.84 10.62 6.91
CA ARG A 255 6.85 10.42 5.85
C ARG A 255 5.42 10.80 6.26
N GLN A 256 5.06 10.61 7.53
CA GLN A 256 3.72 10.87 8.05
C GLN A 256 3.51 12.32 8.56
N SER A 257 4.56 12.95 9.09
CA SER A 257 4.51 14.24 9.79
C SER A 257 4.75 15.45 8.90
N SER A 258 5.34 15.26 7.72
CA SER A 258 5.52 16.35 6.77
C SER A 258 4.13 16.92 6.39
N GLU A 259 3.85 18.17 6.78
CA GLU A 259 2.63 18.90 6.38
C GLU A 259 2.49 18.96 4.86
N ARG A 260 3.65 18.97 4.16
CA ARG A 260 3.78 18.77 2.71
C ARG A 260 3.63 17.31 2.24
N GLY A 261 3.94 16.29 3.05
CA GLY A 261 3.68 14.89 2.72
C GLY A 261 2.19 14.50 2.75
N ARG A 262 1.32 15.37 3.30
CA ARG A 262 -0.14 15.24 3.19
C ARG A 262 -0.69 15.70 1.83
N PHE A 263 0.03 16.54 1.07
CA PHE A 263 -0.51 17.22 -0.12
C PHE A 263 0.44 17.34 -1.35
N GLU A 264 1.76 17.25 -1.20
CA GLU A 264 2.75 17.23 -2.29
C GLU A 264 3.28 15.81 -2.55
N LYS A 265 3.11 15.38 -3.80
CA LYS A 265 3.18 13.99 -4.28
C LYS A 265 4.59 13.52 -4.67
N VAL A 266 5.64 14.33 -4.48
CA VAL A 266 7.05 13.98 -4.76
C VAL A 266 7.96 14.78 -3.83
N GLY A 267 8.79 14.12 -3.01
CA GLY A 267 9.79 14.82 -2.17
C GLY A 267 10.14 14.21 -0.81
N TYR A 268 9.70 12.99 -0.51
CA TYR A 268 9.93 12.36 0.80
C TYR A 268 10.31 10.89 0.65
N THR A 269 11.38 10.57 -0.06
CA THR A 269 11.90 9.22 -0.24
C THR A 269 12.90 8.87 0.86
N ALA A 270 13.34 7.61 0.91
CA ALA A 270 14.49 7.24 1.76
C ALA A 270 15.78 8.01 1.40
N LYS A 271 15.91 8.52 0.16
CA LYS A 271 17.05 9.37 -0.23
C LYS A 271 16.96 10.74 0.41
N ASP A 272 15.79 11.38 0.32
CA ASP A 272 15.55 12.71 0.92
C ASP A 272 15.76 12.67 2.44
N PHE A 273 15.32 11.59 3.10
CA PHE A 273 15.51 11.40 4.53
C PHE A 273 16.97 11.17 4.93
N ALA A 274 17.69 10.36 4.15
CA ALA A 274 19.11 10.09 4.38
C ALA A 274 20.04 11.26 3.94
N GLY A 275 19.48 12.30 3.31
CA GLY A 275 20.18 13.51 2.88
C GLY A 275 21.05 13.32 1.65
N ILE A 276 20.53 12.63 0.62
CA ILE A 276 21.25 12.26 -0.62
C ILE A 276 20.50 12.79 -1.85
#